data_AF-A0A661P7M6-F1
#
_entry.id   AF-A0A661P7M6-F1
#
_cell.length_a   1.000
_cell.length_b   1.000
_cell.length_c   1.000
_cell.angle_alpha   90.00
_cell.angle_beta   90.00
_cell.angle_gamma   90.00
#
_symmetry.space_group_name_H-M   'P 1'
#
loop_
_entity.id
_entity.type
_entity.pdbx_description
1 polymer ?
#
loop_
_entity_poly.entity_id
_entity_poly.type
_entity_poly.pdbx_seq_one_letter_code
_entity_poly.pdbx_strand_id
1 'polypeptide(L)'
;MVILQLVAFAIVTFFVVVRARRAPDARRFLVRMALLAVGSWLAEDTCIRLYGFYFYDPCWVVFVGRVPLTVLLIWPVVIQSAWDVAGHLLGPRHRLVPLAGAAIVLADASMIEPIAVHSGLWAWTEPGLFAVPPIGVLGWALYGGLCMAFLDHNSRRERSRLADLVVLLVAPIGTHLLLLASWWGLLRWVNVTIDPWPFVTVAWVLSLGLATWSLRVGARRRVPPMDMFMRVPAALFFFVLLAQHGRDAPALVAYAIAFAPPYLSLTRFDFSDQRRSLRGAAPP
;
A
#
# COMPACT_ATOMS: atom_id res chain seq x y z
N MET A 1 11.71 8.37 -17.46
CA MET A 1 11.92 8.32 -16.00
C MET A 1 11.56 9.62 -15.26
N VAL A 2 12.08 10.80 -15.65
CA VAL A 2 11.75 12.08 -14.97
C VAL A 2 10.23 12.35 -14.90
N ILE A 3 9.51 12.20 -16.01
CA ILE A 3 8.04 12.40 -16.06
C ILE A 3 7.32 11.49 -15.06
N LEU A 4 7.72 10.22 -14.97
CA LEU A 4 7.15 9.23 -14.06
C LEU A 4 7.31 9.69 -12.60
N GLN A 5 8.50 10.17 -12.21
CA GLN A 5 8.75 10.68 -10.87
C GLN A 5 7.95 11.95 -10.57
N LEU A 6 7.84 12.88 -11.52
CA LEU A 6 7.04 14.09 -11.36
C LEU A 6 5.55 13.76 -11.16
N VAL A 7 5.01 12.80 -11.92
CA VAL A 7 3.64 12.32 -11.75
C VAL A 7 3.46 11.67 -10.37
N ALA A 8 4.40 10.81 -9.95
CA ALA A 8 4.36 10.20 -8.63
C ALA A 8 4.40 11.25 -7.50
N PHE A 9 5.26 12.26 -7.59
CA PHE A 9 5.30 13.36 -6.62
C PHE A 9 4.01 14.18 -6.61
N ALA A 10 3.39 14.41 -7.78
CA ALA A 10 2.11 15.09 -7.87
C ALA A 10 1.00 14.29 -7.18
N ILE A 11 0.97 12.95 -7.36
CA ILE A 11 0.01 12.04 -6.71
C ILE A 11 0.20 12.06 -5.18
N VAL A 12 1.44 11.92 -4.71
CA VAL A 12 1.76 11.98 -3.27
C VAL A 12 1.35 13.33 -2.69
N THR A 13 1.71 14.43 -3.35
CA THR A 13 1.36 15.79 -2.91
C THR A 13 -0.14 15.97 -2.84
N PHE A 14 -0.86 15.55 -3.89
CA PHE A 14 -2.32 15.59 -3.93
C PHE A 14 -2.92 14.83 -2.74
N PHE A 15 -2.49 13.59 -2.49
CA PHE A 15 -2.96 12.79 -1.37
C PHE A 15 -2.71 13.48 -0.03
N VAL A 16 -1.46 13.89 0.23
CA VAL A 16 -1.05 14.48 1.50
C VAL A 16 -1.80 15.80 1.76
N VAL A 17 -1.91 16.68 0.76
CA VAL A 17 -2.61 17.97 0.90
C VAL A 17 -4.10 17.76 1.17
N VAL A 18 -4.78 16.91 0.38
CA VAL A 18 -6.21 16.66 0.55
C VAL A 18 -6.49 16.00 1.91
N ARG A 19 -5.69 15.00 2.29
CA ARG A 19 -5.89 14.27 3.55
C ARG A 19 -5.56 15.13 4.77
N ALA A 20 -4.51 15.95 4.72
CA ALA A 20 -4.14 16.86 5.80
C ALA A 20 -5.23 17.91 6.04
N ARG A 21 -5.81 18.50 4.98
CA ARG A 21 -6.92 19.46 5.09
C ARG A 21 -8.20 18.87 5.67
N ARG A 22 -8.38 17.55 5.57
CA ARG A 22 -9.53 16.82 6.11
C ARG A 22 -9.26 16.16 7.47
N ALA A 23 -8.00 16.16 7.93
CA ALA A 23 -7.63 15.54 9.19
C ALA A 23 -8.04 16.44 10.37
N PRO A 24 -8.63 15.88 11.45
CA PRO A 24 -8.91 16.65 12.66
C PRO A 24 -7.65 17.29 13.28
N ASP A 25 -6.50 16.62 13.14
CA ASP A 25 -5.19 17.12 13.55
C ASP A 25 -4.20 16.91 12.38
N ALA A 26 -4.09 17.92 11.52
CA ALA A 26 -3.20 17.89 10.37
C ALA A 26 -1.73 17.69 10.76
N ARG A 27 -1.30 18.27 11.89
CA ARG A 27 0.09 18.13 12.37
C ARG A 27 0.36 16.68 12.76
N ARG A 28 -0.53 16.04 13.51
CA ARG A 28 -0.37 14.61 13.88
C ARG A 28 -0.36 13.70 12.66
N PHE A 29 -1.20 14.00 11.66
CA PHE A 29 -1.18 13.29 10.39
C PHE A 29 0.18 13.43 9.68
N LEU A 30 0.71 14.65 9.53
CA LEU A 30 1.99 14.89 8.86
C LEU A 30 3.17 14.24 9.61
N VAL A 31 3.18 14.30 10.95
CA VAL A 31 4.17 13.59 11.76
C VAL A 31 4.11 12.08 11.50
N ARG A 32 2.91 11.50 11.46
CA ARG A 32 2.74 10.07 11.13
C ARG A 32 3.29 9.74 9.75
N MET A 33 2.98 10.56 8.73
CA MET A 33 3.50 10.36 7.37
C MET A 33 5.04 10.39 7.36
N ALA A 34 5.65 11.32 8.09
CA ALA A 34 7.11 11.37 8.23
C ALA A 34 7.67 10.13 8.94
N LEU A 35 7.02 9.64 10.00
CA LEU A 35 7.44 8.40 10.68
C LEU A 35 7.35 7.19 9.75
N LEU A 36 6.27 7.08 8.97
CA LEU A 36 6.11 6.01 8.00
C LEU A 36 7.19 6.05 6.91
N ALA A 37 7.57 7.25 6.45
CA ALA A 37 8.60 7.43 5.42
C ALA A 37 10.02 7.13 5.94
N VAL A 38 10.36 7.60 7.15
CA VAL A 38 11.67 7.32 7.76
C VAL A 38 11.78 5.85 8.13
N GLY A 39 10.71 5.28 8.71
CA GLY A 39 10.68 3.85 9.03
C GLY A 39 10.75 2.96 7.80
N SER A 40 10.12 3.35 6.69
CA SER A 40 10.18 2.58 5.44
C SER A 40 11.58 2.65 4.86
N TRP A 41 12.21 3.83 4.85
CA TRP A 41 13.60 3.96 4.47
C TRP A 41 14.52 3.05 5.28
N LEU A 42 14.39 3.06 6.61
CA LEU A 42 15.19 2.21 7.48
C LEU A 42 15.01 0.74 7.12
N ALA A 43 13.76 0.25 7.07
CA ALA A 43 13.48 -1.16 6.77
C ALA A 43 13.95 -1.57 5.36
N GLU A 44 13.70 -0.72 4.38
CA GLU A 44 13.98 -0.97 2.97
C GLU A 44 15.49 -0.99 2.70
N ASP A 45 16.21 0.07 3.12
CA ASP A 45 17.66 0.19 2.88
C ASP A 45 18.43 -0.93 3.59
N THR A 46 18.03 -1.30 4.81
CA THR A 46 18.65 -2.43 5.53
C THR A 46 18.30 -3.77 4.89
N CYS A 47 17.08 -3.99 4.40
CA CYS A 47 16.74 -5.22 3.67
C CYS A 47 17.60 -5.38 2.41
N ILE A 48 17.78 -4.30 1.63
CA ILE A 48 18.63 -4.34 0.43
C ILE A 48 20.09 -4.62 0.80
N ARG A 49 20.61 -4.02 1.88
CA ARG A 49 22.00 -4.23 2.30
C ARG A 49 22.28 -5.61 2.86
N LEU A 50 21.37 -6.11 3.70
CA LEU A 50 21.59 -7.35 4.44
C LEU A 50 21.22 -8.58 3.62
N TYR A 51 20.19 -8.50 2.79
CA TYR A 51 19.64 -9.67 2.10
C TYR A 51 20.01 -9.71 0.62
N GLY A 52 20.17 -8.55 -0.02
CA GLY A 52 20.53 -8.48 -1.43
C GLY A 52 19.48 -9.06 -2.39
N PHE A 53 18.22 -9.21 -1.96
CA PHE A 53 17.17 -9.85 -2.76
C PHE A 53 16.68 -9.03 -3.96
N TYR A 54 16.95 -7.73 -3.99
CA TYR A 54 16.54 -6.84 -5.07
C TYR A 54 17.35 -5.56 -5.07
N PHE A 55 17.23 -4.83 -6.17
CA PHE A 55 17.85 -3.54 -6.39
C PHE A 55 16.95 -2.66 -7.26
N TYR A 56 16.99 -1.36 -7.00
CA TYR A 56 16.33 -0.36 -7.82
C TYR A 56 17.18 -0.01 -9.05
N ASP A 57 16.51 0.28 -10.17
CA ASP A 57 17.20 0.67 -11.40
C ASP A 57 17.93 2.02 -11.22
N PRO A 58 19.16 2.22 -11.71
CA PRO A 58 19.89 3.48 -11.54
C PRO A 58 19.25 4.68 -12.25
N CYS A 59 18.21 4.50 -13.07
CA CYS A 59 17.53 5.60 -13.75
C CYS A 59 16.70 6.51 -12.82
N TRP A 60 16.43 6.11 -11.58
CA TRP A 60 15.83 7.00 -10.58
C TRP A 60 16.73 8.23 -10.34
N VAL A 61 16.12 9.41 -10.17
CA VAL A 61 16.89 10.68 -10.16
C VAL A 61 17.50 10.95 -8.78
N VAL A 62 16.76 10.62 -7.71
CA VAL A 62 17.18 10.91 -6.34
C VAL A 62 17.10 9.63 -5.50
N PHE A 63 18.21 9.29 -4.86
CA PHE A 63 18.33 8.19 -3.92
C PHE A 63 18.61 8.70 -2.51
N VAL A 64 18.08 8.01 -1.51
CA VAL A 64 18.46 8.13 -0.10
C VAL A 64 19.03 6.77 0.32
N GLY A 65 20.35 6.65 0.35
CA GLY A 65 21.01 5.34 0.45
C GLY A 65 20.79 4.54 -0.84
N ARG A 66 20.24 3.32 -0.73
CA ARG A 66 19.92 2.45 -1.88
C ARG A 66 18.48 2.57 -2.38
N VAL A 67 17.67 3.44 -1.76
CA VAL A 67 16.23 3.54 -2.03
C VAL A 67 15.91 4.84 -2.76
N PRO A 68 15.16 4.81 -3.89
CA PRO A 68 14.68 6.01 -4.56
C PRO A 68 13.78 6.83 -3.63
N LEU A 69 13.99 8.15 -3.60
CA LEU A 69 13.17 9.06 -2.81
C LEU A 69 11.68 8.93 -3.14
N THR A 70 11.34 8.72 -4.41
CA THR A 70 9.96 8.53 -4.85
C THR A 70 9.29 7.34 -4.17
N VAL A 71 9.99 6.21 -4.02
CA VAL A 71 9.48 5.00 -3.34
C VAL A 71 9.21 5.30 -1.86
N LEU A 72 10.15 5.99 -1.20
CA LEU A 72 10.01 6.40 0.21
C LEU A 72 8.79 7.27 0.47
N LEU A 73 8.35 8.04 -0.53
CA LEU A 73 7.19 8.92 -0.42
C LEU A 73 5.87 8.26 -0.83
N ILE A 74 5.91 7.28 -1.75
CA ILE A 74 4.71 6.54 -2.20
C ILE A 74 4.19 5.61 -1.10
N TRP A 75 5.06 4.81 -0.49
CA TRP A 75 4.61 3.77 0.44
C TRP A 75 3.87 4.27 1.69
N PRO A 76 4.26 5.39 2.32
CA PRO A 76 3.46 6.01 3.37
C PRO A 76 2.03 6.32 2.93
N VAL A 77 1.84 6.77 1.69
CA VAL A 77 0.51 7.05 1.13
C VAL A 77 -0.30 5.75 0.96
N VAL A 78 0.31 4.69 0.44
CA VAL A 78 -0.31 3.37 0.31
C VAL A 78 -0.75 2.84 1.67
N ILE A 79 0.16 2.83 2.66
CA ILE A 79 -0.09 2.33 4.02
C ILE A 79 -1.19 3.15 4.71
N GLN A 80 -1.10 4.47 4.67
CA GLN A 80 -2.08 5.34 5.33
C GLN A 80 -3.46 5.23 4.66
N SER A 81 -3.52 5.13 3.32
CA SER A 81 -4.78 4.92 2.61
C SER A 81 -5.41 3.56 2.94
N ALA A 82 -4.61 2.51 3.01
CA ALA A 82 -5.07 1.18 3.43
C ALA A 82 -5.60 1.19 4.88
N TRP A 83 -4.92 1.91 5.77
CA TRP A 83 -5.36 2.10 7.15
C TRP A 83 -6.71 2.83 7.22
N ASP A 84 -6.88 3.92 6.48
CA ASP A 84 -8.14 4.67 6.45
C ASP A 84 -9.30 3.78 5.95
N VAL A 85 -9.11 3.03 4.85
CA VAL A 85 -10.13 2.09 4.34
C VAL A 85 -10.47 1.00 5.36
N ALA A 86 -9.47 0.37 5.97
CA ALA A 86 -9.68 -0.65 7.00
C ALA A 86 -10.45 -0.09 8.22
N GLY A 87 -10.10 1.12 8.66
CA GLY A 87 -10.77 1.83 9.74
C GLY A 87 -12.23 2.13 9.43
N HIS A 88 -12.55 2.48 8.18
CA HIS A 88 -13.93 2.68 7.74
C HIS A 88 -14.74 1.38 7.66
N LEU A 89 -14.13 0.28 7.21
CA LEU A 89 -14.82 -1.01 7.06
C LEU A 89 -15.17 -1.67 8.40
N LEU A 90 -14.23 -1.62 9.36
CA LEU A 90 -14.32 -2.32 10.64
C LEU A 90 -14.71 -1.41 11.82
N GLY A 91 -14.56 -0.09 11.66
CA GLY A 91 -14.65 0.89 12.73
C GLY A 91 -13.28 1.29 13.27
N PRO A 92 -13.04 2.58 13.58
CA PRO A 92 -11.70 3.13 13.84
C PRO A 92 -11.01 2.57 15.09
N ARG A 93 -11.79 2.01 16.03
CA ARG A 93 -11.27 1.40 17.27
C ARG A 93 -11.29 -0.14 17.23
N HIS A 94 -11.60 -0.75 16.08
CA HIS A 94 -11.66 -2.21 15.99
C HIS A 94 -10.24 -2.82 16.02
N ARG A 95 -10.01 -3.84 16.85
CA ARG A 95 -8.67 -4.42 17.05
C ARG A 95 -8.04 -5.03 15.79
N LEU A 96 -8.85 -5.39 14.80
CA LEU A 96 -8.39 -5.98 13.53
C LEU A 96 -8.07 -4.94 12.45
N VAL A 97 -8.18 -3.64 12.72
CA VAL A 97 -7.85 -2.59 11.73
C VAL A 97 -6.41 -2.74 11.21
N PRO A 98 -5.37 -2.95 12.03
CA PRO A 98 -4.01 -3.13 11.53
C PRO A 98 -3.87 -4.35 10.62
N LEU A 99 -4.51 -5.47 10.96
CA LEU A 99 -4.48 -6.69 10.16
C LEU A 99 -5.19 -6.51 8.82
N ALA A 100 -6.39 -5.90 8.82
CA ALA A 100 -7.12 -5.61 7.60
C ALA A 100 -6.38 -4.59 6.72
N GLY A 101 -5.77 -3.56 7.33
CA GLY A 101 -4.90 -2.62 6.62
C GLY A 101 -3.69 -3.32 5.99
N ALA A 102 -3.02 -4.21 6.72
CA ALA A 102 -1.90 -5.01 6.20
C ALA A 102 -2.33 -5.89 5.03
N ALA A 103 -3.53 -6.50 5.09
CA ALA A 103 -4.08 -7.28 3.98
C ALA A 103 -4.40 -6.42 2.74
N ILE A 104 -4.84 -5.17 2.93
CA ILE A 104 -5.02 -4.22 1.81
C ILE A 104 -3.67 -3.83 1.22
N VAL A 105 -2.66 -3.53 2.06
CA VAL A 105 -1.28 -3.26 1.59
C VAL A 105 -0.72 -4.46 0.83
N LEU A 106 -0.97 -5.68 1.30
CA LEU A 106 -0.57 -6.91 0.61
C LEU A 106 -1.21 -6.99 -0.78
N ALA A 107 -2.50 -6.70 -0.90
CA ALA A 107 -3.20 -6.68 -2.18
C ALA A 107 -2.64 -5.60 -3.12
N ASP A 108 -2.39 -4.39 -2.61
CA ASP A 108 -1.79 -3.30 -3.39
C ASP A 108 -0.38 -3.68 -3.87
N ALA A 109 0.47 -4.18 -2.97
CA ALA A 109 1.81 -4.66 -3.29
C ALA A 109 1.79 -5.80 -4.31
N SER A 110 0.82 -6.72 -4.20
CA SER A 110 0.67 -7.85 -5.13
C SER A 110 0.43 -7.36 -6.56
N MET A 111 -0.26 -6.23 -6.73
CA MET A 111 -0.46 -5.61 -8.04
C MET A 111 0.74 -4.74 -8.46
N ILE A 112 1.28 -3.94 -7.55
CA ILE A 112 2.33 -2.95 -7.82
C ILE A 112 3.65 -3.62 -8.22
N GLU A 113 4.08 -4.62 -7.45
CA GLU A 113 5.40 -5.26 -7.63
C GLU A 113 5.55 -5.87 -9.03
N PRO A 114 4.64 -6.71 -9.54
CA PRO A 114 4.76 -7.27 -10.89
C PRO A 114 4.79 -6.20 -11.99
N ILE A 115 3.97 -5.16 -11.87
CA ILE A 115 3.92 -4.07 -12.86
C ILE A 115 5.25 -3.31 -12.85
N ALA A 116 5.79 -3.01 -11.67
CA ALA A 116 7.02 -2.26 -11.52
C ALA A 116 8.25 -3.04 -12.02
N VAL A 117 8.34 -4.33 -11.69
CA VAL A 117 9.39 -5.22 -12.22
C VAL A 117 9.32 -5.33 -13.73
N HIS A 118 8.11 -5.54 -14.28
CA HIS A 118 7.91 -5.62 -15.72
C HIS A 118 8.19 -4.29 -16.43
N SER A 119 8.01 -3.16 -15.76
CA SER A 119 8.35 -1.82 -16.26
C SER A 119 9.82 -1.44 -16.06
N GLY A 120 10.65 -2.34 -15.52
CA GLY A 120 12.09 -2.11 -15.30
C GLY A 120 12.41 -1.09 -14.20
N LEU A 121 11.53 -0.88 -13.23
CA LEU A 121 11.76 0.07 -12.14
C LEU A 121 12.67 -0.47 -11.03
N TRP A 122 12.64 -1.78 -10.84
CA TRP A 122 13.52 -2.57 -9.98
C TRP A 122 13.50 -4.03 -10.43
N ALA A 123 14.44 -4.83 -9.92
CA ALA A 123 14.52 -6.25 -10.22
C ALA A 123 14.86 -7.06 -8.97
N TRP A 124 14.33 -8.28 -8.92
CA TRP A 124 14.60 -9.26 -7.86
C TRP A 124 15.65 -10.26 -8.32
N THR A 125 16.46 -10.73 -7.38
CA THR A 125 17.44 -11.82 -7.61
C THR A 125 16.81 -13.20 -7.46
N GLU A 126 15.70 -13.27 -6.73
CA GLU A 126 14.97 -14.49 -6.42
C GLU A 126 13.78 -14.65 -7.38
N PRO A 127 13.44 -15.89 -7.82
CA PRO A 127 12.33 -16.13 -8.73
C PRO A 127 10.98 -15.92 -8.05
N GLY A 128 9.90 -15.89 -8.84
CA GLY A 128 8.54 -15.89 -8.31
C GLY A 128 7.49 -15.55 -9.37
N LEU A 129 6.26 -15.29 -8.92
CA LEU A 129 5.15 -14.93 -9.79
C LEU A 129 5.47 -13.60 -10.50
N PHE A 130 5.50 -13.60 -11.84
CA PHE A 130 5.92 -12.43 -12.64
C PHE A 130 7.31 -11.88 -12.26
N ALA A 131 8.26 -12.77 -11.93
CA ALA A 131 9.60 -12.41 -11.45
C ALA A 131 9.62 -11.61 -10.14
N VAL A 132 8.54 -11.70 -9.35
CA VAL A 132 8.46 -11.15 -8.00
C VAL A 132 8.39 -12.30 -6.99
N PRO A 133 9.39 -12.45 -6.10
CA PRO A 133 9.31 -13.43 -5.03
C PRO A 133 8.23 -13.01 -4.02
N PRO A 134 7.49 -13.95 -3.39
CA PRO A 134 6.43 -13.61 -2.43
C PRO A 134 6.92 -12.76 -1.26
N ILE A 135 8.20 -12.86 -0.92
CA ILE A 135 8.83 -12.06 0.15
C ILE A 135 8.78 -10.55 -0.14
N GLY A 136 8.87 -10.13 -1.41
CA GLY A 136 8.82 -8.73 -1.79
C GLY A 136 7.46 -8.10 -1.53
N VAL A 137 6.39 -8.85 -1.84
CA VAL A 137 5.02 -8.44 -1.58
C VAL A 137 4.71 -8.46 -0.07
N LEU A 138 5.20 -9.47 0.65
CA LEU A 138 4.99 -9.61 2.09
C LEU A 138 5.70 -8.53 2.91
N GLY A 139 6.89 -8.08 2.50
CA GLY A 139 7.67 -7.06 3.21
C GLY A 139 6.87 -5.80 3.51
N TRP A 140 6.22 -5.23 2.50
CA TRP A 140 5.40 -4.04 2.64
C TRP A 140 4.16 -4.26 3.54
N ALA A 141 3.51 -5.40 3.42
CA ALA A 141 2.36 -5.75 4.25
C ALA A 141 2.75 -5.90 5.73
N LEU A 142 3.87 -6.57 6.01
CA LEU A 142 4.39 -6.77 7.37
C LEU A 142 4.81 -5.44 7.99
N TYR A 143 5.58 -4.63 7.27
CA TYR A 143 5.99 -3.30 7.71
C TYR A 143 4.78 -2.38 7.98
N GLY A 144 3.86 -2.28 7.01
CA GLY A 144 2.66 -1.48 7.15
C GLY A 144 1.79 -1.94 8.32
N GLY A 145 1.61 -3.25 8.47
CA GLY A 145 0.87 -3.86 9.58
C GLY A 145 1.45 -3.54 10.95
N LEU A 146 2.77 -3.64 11.12
CA LEU A 146 3.47 -3.30 12.36
C LEU A 146 3.34 -1.82 12.70
N CYS A 147 3.54 -0.94 11.70
CA CYS A 147 3.32 0.50 11.87
C CYS A 147 1.90 0.82 12.32
N MET A 148 0.90 0.27 11.62
CA MET A 148 -0.51 0.44 11.97
C MET A 148 -0.80 -0.08 13.38
N ALA A 149 -0.34 -1.28 13.71
CA ALA A 149 -0.59 -1.90 15.02
C ALA A 149 0.01 -1.07 16.16
N PHE A 150 1.25 -0.63 16.01
CA PHE A 150 1.95 0.13 17.05
C PHE A 150 1.35 1.53 17.23
N LEU A 151 1.15 2.26 16.13
CA LEU A 151 0.64 3.64 16.18
C LEU A 151 -0.84 3.69 16.58
N ASP A 152 -1.66 2.72 16.16
CA ASP A 152 -3.04 2.57 16.63
C ASP A 152 -3.08 2.24 18.13
N HIS A 153 -2.22 1.31 18.59
CA HIS A 153 -2.12 0.97 20.01
C HIS A 153 -1.75 2.19 20.87
N ASN A 154 -0.73 2.94 20.48
CA ASN A 154 -0.34 4.17 21.18
C ASN A 154 -1.46 5.21 21.18
N SER A 155 -2.16 5.36 20.05
CA SER A 155 -3.28 6.30 19.92
C SER A 155 -4.45 5.93 20.85
N ARG A 156 -4.76 4.64 21.00
CA ARG A 156 -5.81 4.15 21.91
C ARG A 156 -5.46 4.28 23.39
N ARG A 157 -4.17 4.22 23.72
CA ARG A 157 -3.67 4.41 25.08
C ARG A 157 -3.31 5.86 25.39
N GLU A 158 -3.67 6.80 24.51
CA GLU A 158 -3.41 8.23 24.66
C GLU A 158 -1.94 8.54 24.98
N ARG A 159 -1.02 7.75 24.42
CA ARG A 159 0.41 7.93 24.65
C ARG A 159 0.93 9.21 23.97
N SER A 160 2.04 9.72 24.49
CA SER A 160 2.68 10.93 23.96
C SER A 160 3.19 10.73 22.54
N ARG A 161 3.30 11.82 21.78
CA ARG A 161 3.87 11.79 20.41
C ARG A 161 5.31 11.29 20.36
N LEU A 162 6.05 11.42 21.46
CA LEU A 162 7.40 10.86 21.58
C LEU A 162 7.38 9.34 21.61
N ALA A 163 6.33 8.72 22.17
CA ALA A 163 6.19 7.27 22.16
C ALA A 163 5.99 6.72 20.74
N ASP A 164 5.44 7.52 19.81
CA ASP A 164 5.32 7.12 18.41
C ASP A 164 6.67 7.02 17.70
N LEU A 165 7.73 7.70 18.18
CA LEU A 165 9.08 7.59 17.60
C LEU A 165 9.65 6.17 17.71
N VAL A 166 9.19 5.39 18.69
CA VAL A 166 9.59 3.99 18.87
C VAL A 166 9.18 3.12 17.68
N VAL A 167 8.21 3.55 16.86
CA VAL A 167 7.84 2.85 15.62
C VAL A 167 9.02 2.74 14.66
N LEU A 168 9.95 3.72 14.67
CA LEU A 168 11.15 3.73 13.83
C LEU A 168 12.12 2.60 14.17
N LEU A 169 11.98 1.97 15.34
CA LEU A 169 12.74 0.79 15.74
C LEU A 169 11.88 -0.47 15.62
N VAL A 170 10.67 -0.44 16.19
CA VAL A 170 9.80 -1.62 16.29
C VAL A 170 9.38 -2.13 14.92
N ALA A 171 8.97 -1.24 14.01
CA ALA A 171 8.47 -1.68 12.71
C ALA A 171 9.60 -2.25 11.82
N PRO A 172 10.75 -1.58 11.62
CA PRO A 172 11.86 -2.18 10.84
C PRO A 172 12.37 -3.49 11.44
N ILE A 173 12.66 -3.55 12.75
CA ILE A 173 13.15 -4.77 13.41
C ILE A 173 12.12 -5.90 13.29
N GLY A 174 10.84 -5.61 13.56
CA GLY A 174 9.77 -6.58 13.42
C GLY A 174 9.63 -7.09 11.99
N THR A 175 9.75 -6.21 10.98
CA THR A 175 9.76 -6.60 9.57
C THR A 175 10.90 -7.55 9.28
N HIS A 176 12.13 -7.27 9.72
CA HIS A 176 13.26 -8.18 9.54
C HIS A 176 12.99 -9.56 10.15
N LEU A 177 12.53 -9.61 11.40
CA LEU A 177 12.24 -10.87 12.09
C LEU A 177 11.16 -11.69 11.37
N LEU A 178 10.07 -11.04 10.97
CA LEU A 178 8.95 -11.71 10.28
C LEU A 178 9.33 -12.15 8.87
N LEU A 179 10.15 -11.37 8.15
CA LEU A 179 10.67 -11.75 6.84
C LEU A 179 11.62 -12.94 6.94
N LEU A 180 12.57 -12.93 7.89
CA LEU A 180 13.48 -14.06 8.11
C LEU A 180 12.72 -15.32 8.52
N ALA A 181 11.76 -15.19 9.44
CA ALA A 181 10.92 -16.31 9.87
C ALA A 181 10.10 -16.87 8.70
N SER A 182 9.50 -15.99 7.89
CA SER A 182 8.69 -16.39 6.72
C SER A 182 9.55 -17.01 5.63
N TRP A 183 10.75 -16.45 5.39
CA TRP A 183 11.71 -16.95 4.41
C TRP A 183 12.15 -18.37 4.76
N TRP A 184 12.74 -18.56 5.94
CA TRP A 184 13.29 -19.85 6.34
C TRP A 184 12.20 -20.87 6.72
N GLY A 185 11.05 -20.41 7.21
CA GLY A 185 9.95 -21.27 7.60
C GLY A 185 9.11 -21.79 6.44
N LEU A 186 8.98 -21.03 5.35
CA LEU A 186 8.09 -21.40 4.24
C LEU A 186 8.60 -20.95 2.88
N LEU A 187 8.82 -19.63 2.69
CA LEU A 187 8.96 -19.06 1.36
C LEU A 187 10.17 -19.61 0.62
N ARG A 188 11.31 -19.82 1.28
CA ARG A 188 12.52 -20.37 0.68
C ARG A 188 12.28 -21.70 -0.05
N TRP A 189 11.36 -22.51 0.45
CA TRP A 189 11.07 -23.86 -0.04
C TRP A 189 10.04 -23.87 -1.17
N VAL A 190 9.27 -22.78 -1.33
CA VAL A 190 8.23 -22.64 -2.36
C VAL A 190 8.54 -21.52 -3.36
N ASN A 191 9.71 -20.88 -3.24
CA ASN A 191 10.14 -19.79 -4.10
C ASN A 191 10.65 -20.31 -5.44
N VAL A 192 9.73 -20.64 -6.33
CA VAL A 192 10.00 -21.13 -7.69
C VAL A 192 9.26 -20.26 -8.71
N THR A 193 9.67 -20.32 -9.97
CA THR A 193 8.89 -19.74 -11.07
C THR A 193 7.61 -20.56 -11.24
N ILE A 194 6.47 -19.89 -11.30
CA ILE A 194 5.17 -20.54 -11.43
C ILE A 194 4.46 -20.02 -12.68
N ASP A 195 3.71 -20.91 -13.35
CA ASP A 195 2.77 -20.49 -14.39
C ASP A 195 1.82 -19.43 -13.82
N PRO A 196 1.73 -18.24 -14.44
CA PRO A 196 0.87 -17.18 -13.93
C PRO A 196 -0.63 -17.49 -13.96
N TRP A 197 -1.10 -18.30 -14.90
CA TRP A 197 -2.56 -18.44 -15.13
C TRP A 197 -3.34 -18.99 -13.94
N PRO A 198 -2.88 -20.03 -13.21
CA PRO A 198 -3.52 -20.45 -11.96
C PRO A 198 -3.67 -19.31 -10.95
N PHE A 199 -2.66 -18.45 -10.81
CA PHE A 199 -2.72 -17.30 -9.90
C PHE A 199 -3.64 -16.20 -10.40
N VAL A 200 -3.72 -15.99 -11.72
CA VAL A 200 -4.73 -15.12 -12.34
C VAL A 200 -6.13 -15.60 -11.98
N THR A 201 -6.41 -16.90 -12.12
CA THR A 201 -7.71 -17.48 -11.76
C THR A 201 -8.02 -17.28 -10.28
N VAL A 202 -7.07 -17.57 -9.38
CA VAL A 202 -7.25 -17.36 -7.93
C VAL A 202 -7.52 -15.88 -7.63
N ALA A 203 -6.76 -14.96 -8.23
CA ALA A 203 -6.95 -13.52 -8.05
C ALA A 203 -8.37 -13.09 -8.48
N TRP A 204 -8.88 -13.57 -9.62
CA TRP A 204 -10.24 -13.28 -10.08
C TRP A 204 -11.32 -13.86 -9.18
N VAL A 205 -11.18 -15.12 -8.74
CA VAL A 205 -12.15 -15.75 -7.84
C VAL A 205 -12.25 -14.98 -6.52
N LEU A 206 -11.09 -14.67 -5.91
CA LEU A 206 -11.04 -13.89 -4.67
C LEU A 206 -11.61 -12.48 -4.88
N SER A 207 -11.24 -11.82 -5.97
CA SER A 207 -11.69 -10.48 -6.32
C SER A 207 -13.21 -10.38 -6.48
N LEU A 208 -13.80 -11.24 -7.30
CA LEU A 208 -15.24 -11.27 -7.53
C LEU A 208 -15.99 -11.70 -6.26
N GLY A 209 -15.44 -12.63 -5.49
CA GLY A 209 -15.98 -13.02 -4.19
C GLY A 209 -16.02 -11.84 -3.21
N LEU A 210 -14.91 -11.11 -3.06
CA LEU A 210 -14.80 -9.93 -2.20
C LEU A 210 -15.70 -8.79 -2.68
N ALA A 211 -15.77 -8.53 -3.99
CA ALA A 211 -16.65 -7.52 -4.56
C ALA A 211 -18.12 -7.85 -4.29
N THR A 212 -18.53 -9.10 -4.52
CA THR A 212 -19.89 -9.57 -4.25
C THR A 212 -20.22 -9.48 -2.76
N TRP A 213 -19.30 -9.92 -1.89
CA TRP A 213 -19.47 -9.83 -0.45
C TRP A 213 -19.60 -8.38 0.02
N SER A 214 -18.72 -7.49 -0.45
CA SER A 214 -18.73 -6.05 -0.18
C SER A 214 -20.08 -5.41 -0.54
N LEU A 215 -20.64 -5.76 -1.71
CA LEU A 215 -21.96 -5.29 -2.12
C LEU A 215 -23.07 -5.82 -1.19
N ARG A 216 -23.04 -7.11 -0.84
CA ARG A 216 -24.04 -7.75 0.03
C ARG A 216 -24.06 -7.15 1.44
N VAL A 217 -22.90 -6.92 2.04
CA VAL A 217 -22.80 -6.34 3.40
C VAL A 217 -22.93 -4.82 3.41
N GLY A 218 -23.10 -4.19 2.25
CA GLY A 218 -23.17 -2.75 2.10
C GLY A 218 -21.89 -2.04 2.53
N ALA A 219 -20.71 -2.66 2.36
CA ALA A 219 -19.42 -2.10 2.76
C ALA A 219 -19.15 -0.73 2.13
N ARG A 220 -19.58 -0.55 0.87
CA ARG A 220 -19.60 0.75 0.16
C ARG A 220 -20.24 1.88 0.95
N ARG A 221 -21.14 1.57 1.89
CA ARG A 221 -21.82 2.57 2.71
C ARG A 221 -20.94 3.18 3.79
N ARG A 222 -19.88 2.47 4.17
CA ARG A 222 -19.01 2.80 5.29
C ARG A 222 -17.76 3.58 4.87
N VAL A 223 -17.34 3.44 3.61
CA VAL A 223 -16.16 4.11 3.07
C VAL A 223 -16.55 5.45 2.44
N PRO A 224 -15.96 6.58 2.87
CA PRO A 224 -16.20 7.87 2.25
C PRO A 224 -15.77 7.89 0.77
N PRO A 225 -16.54 8.51 -0.15
CA PRO A 225 -16.19 8.61 -1.56
C PRO A 225 -14.82 9.22 -1.82
N MET A 226 -14.44 10.23 -1.02
CA MET A 226 -13.15 10.90 -1.15
C MET A 226 -11.97 9.97 -0.88
N ASP A 227 -12.09 9.04 0.07
CA ASP A 227 -10.99 8.14 0.43
C ASP A 227 -10.72 7.13 -0.68
N MET A 228 -11.77 6.74 -1.41
CA MET A 228 -11.64 5.98 -2.65
C MET A 228 -11.08 6.84 -3.80
N PHE A 229 -11.57 8.07 -3.96
CA PHE A 229 -11.11 8.99 -5.01
C PHE A 229 -9.61 9.30 -4.89
N MET A 230 -9.09 9.46 -3.66
CA MET A 230 -7.67 9.71 -3.42
C MET A 230 -6.76 8.55 -3.88
N ARG A 231 -7.29 7.33 -4.06
CA ARG A 231 -6.54 6.17 -4.57
C ARG A 231 -6.52 6.08 -6.09
N VAL A 232 -7.46 6.74 -6.78
CA VAL A 232 -7.62 6.66 -8.24
C VAL A 232 -6.37 7.10 -9.00
N PRO A 233 -5.72 8.25 -8.69
CA PRO A 233 -4.52 8.67 -9.43
C PRO A 233 -3.38 7.66 -9.37
N ALA A 234 -3.14 7.05 -8.20
CA ALA A 234 -2.12 6.03 -8.03
C ALA A 234 -2.46 4.75 -8.81
N ALA A 235 -3.72 4.29 -8.76
CA ALA A 235 -4.15 3.13 -9.54
C ALA A 235 -3.99 3.38 -11.05
N LEU A 236 -4.45 4.54 -11.53
CA LEU A 236 -4.31 4.94 -12.94
C LEU A 236 -2.85 4.99 -13.37
N PHE A 237 -1.96 5.50 -12.53
CA PHE A 237 -0.53 5.52 -12.80
C PHE A 237 0.03 4.11 -13.09
N PHE A 238 -0.30 3.12 -12.27
CA PHE A 238 0.12 1.73 -12.52
C PHE A 238 -0.57 1.09 -13.73
N PHE A 239 -1.84 1.39 -13.99
CA PHE A 239 -2.52 0.91 -15.20
C PHE A 239 -1.96 1.53 -16.48
N VAL A 240 -1.50 2.79 -16.44
CA VAL A 240 -0.78 3.41 -17.56
C VAL A 240 0.56 2.72 -17.79
N LEU A 241 1.34 2.44 -16.73
CA LEU A 241 2.57 1.66 -16.86
C LEU A 241 2.31 0.28 -17.45
N LEU A 242 1.28 -0.42 -16.97
CA LEU A 242 0.86 -1.71 -17.49
C LEU A 242 0.44 -1.63 -18.97
N ALA A 243 -0.27 -0.59 -19.41
CA ALA A 243 -0.65 -0.43 -20.81
C ALA A 243 0.55 -0.11 -21.74
N GLN A 244 1.59 0.52 -21.19
CA GLN A 244 2.82 0.85 -21.92
C GLN A 244 3.76 -0.35 -22.01
N HIS A 245 3.95 -1.09 -20.91
CA HIS A 245 4.96 -2.13 -20.81
C HIS A 245 4.39 -3.55 -20.88
N GLY A 246 3.13 -3.77 -20.51
CA GLY A 246 2.53 -5.11 -20.38
C GLY A 246 1.85 -5.68 -21.62
N ARG A 247 2.05 -5.09 -22.82
CA ARG A 247 1.35 -5.51 -24.05
C ARG A 247 1.64 -6.96 -24.43
N ASP A 248 2.86 -7.41 -24.15
CA ASP A 248 3.31 -8.78 -24.44
C ASP A 248 3.14 -9.73 -23.24
N ALA A 249 2.47 -9.27 -22.17
CA ALA A 249 2.26 -10.02 -20.93
C ALA A 249 0.77 -10.12 -20.57
N PRO A 250 -0.05 -10.83 -21.37
CA PRO A 250 -1.51 -10.89 -21.18
C PRO A 250 -1.92 -11.45 -19.81
N ALA A 251 -1.16 -12.39 -19.26
CA ALA A 251 -1.41 -12.92 -17.92
C ALA A 251 -1.19 -11.85 -16.82
N LEU A 252 -0.17 -10.99 -16.95
CA LEU A 252 0.06 -9.88 -16.04
C LEU A 252 -1.07 -8.85 -16.12
N VAL A 253 -1.53 -8.55 -17.34
CA VAL A 253 -2.68 -7.66 -17.57
C VAL A 253 -3.94 -8.21 -16.90
N ALA A 254 -4.26 -9.49 -17.15
CA ALA A 254 -5.41 -10.15 -16.54
C ALA A 254 -5.31 -10.22 -15.01
N TYR A 255 -4.11 -10.46 -14.48
CA TYR A 255 -3.83 -10.46 -13.05
C TYR A 255 -4.06 -9.08 -12.41
N ALA A 256 -3.49 -8.03 -12.99
CA ALA A 256 -3.62 -6.66 -12.47
C ALA A 256 -5.07 -6.16 -12.49
N ILE A 257 -5.82 -6.46 -13.57
CA ILE A 257 -7.25 -6.10 -13.66
C ILE A 257 -8.07 -6.78 -12.56
N ALA A 258 -7.68 -7.98 -12.11
CA ALA A 258 -8.36 -8.68 -11.03
C ALA A 258 -8.36 -7.88 -9.72
N PHE A 259 -7.50 -6.89 -9.51
CA PHE A 259 -7.51 -6.07 -8.29
C PHE A 259 -8.56 -4.95 -8.31
N ALA A 260 -9.16 -4.63 -9.47
CA ALA A 260 -10.12 -3.53 -9.59
C ALA A 260 -11.51 -3.80 -8.97
N PRO A 261 -12.16 -4.98 -9.13
CA PRO A 261 -13.54 -5.20 -8.68
C PRO A 261 -13.81 -4.90 -7.20
N PRO A 262 -12.97 -5.28 -6.21
CA PRO A 262 -13.22 -4.97 -4.81
C PRO A 262 -13.23 -3.46 -4.57
N TYR A 263 -12.30 -2.71 -5.17
CA TYR A 263 -12.27 -1.24 -5.05
C TYR A 263 -13.43 -0.56 -5.76
N LEU A 264 -13.83 -1.03 -6.94
CA LEU A 264 -15.02 -0.54 -7.62
C LEU A 264 -16.28 -0.79 -6.79
N SER A 265 -16.39 -1.96 -6.13
CA SER A 265 -17.51 -2.28 -5.26
C SER A 265 -17.63 -1.35 -4.04
N LEU A 266 -16.50 -0.81 -3.56
CA LEU A 266 -16.41 0.13 -2.43
C LEU A 266 -16.64 1.59 -2.86
N THR A 267 -16.48 1.89 -4.15
CA THR A 267 -16.54 3.28 -4.66
C THR A 267 -17.98 3.73 -4.85
N ARG A 268 -18.29 4.89 -4.28
CA ARG A 268 -19.54 5.63 -4.50
C ARG A 268 -19.26 6.81 -5.42
N PHE A 269 -20.01 6.92 -6.51
CA PHE A 269 -19.90 8.06 -7.43
C PHE A 269 -20.80 9.24 -7.06
N ASP A 270 -21.60 9.12 -5.99
CA ASP A 270 -22.45 10.19 -5.50
C ASP A 270 -21.75 11.00 -4.39
N PHE A 271 -21.49 12.27 -4.68
CA PHE A 271 -20.87 13.24 -3.75
C PHE A 271 -21.90 14.16 -3.06
N SER A 272 -23.19 14.00 -3.33
CA SER A 272 -24.24 14.92 -2.85
C SER A 272 -24.40 14.92 -1.32
N ASP A 273 -24.29 13.76 -0.67
CA ASP A 273 -24.40 13.61 0.78
C ASP A 273 -23.27 14.34 1.55
N GLN A 274 -22.07 14.43 0.97
CA GLN A 274 -20.92 15.03 1.64
C GLN A 274 -21.03 16.57 1.73
N ARG A 275 -21.74 17.21 0.79
CA ARG A 275 -21.99 18.66 0.84
C ARG A 275 -22.98 19.03 1.95
N ARG A 276 -23.91 18.14 2.31
CA ARG A 276 -24.87 18.39 3.40
C ARG A 276 -24.19 18.37 4.77
N SER A 277 -23.28 17.43 5.02
CA SER A 277 -22.57 17.36 6.31
C SER A 277 -21.64 18.55 6.53
N LEU A 278 -21.01 19.08 5.47
CA LEU A 278 -20.13 20.26 5.58
C LEU A 278 -20.91 21.55 5.83
N ARG A 279 -22.13 21.68 5.29
CA ARG A 279 -22.99 22.86 5.53
C ARG A 279 -23.64 22.86 6.92
N GLY A 280 -23.88 21.70 7.52
CA GLY A 280 -24.44 21.59 8.88
C GLY A 280 -23.43 21.76 10.01
N ALA A 281 -22.13 21.80 9.73
CA ALA A 281 -21.06 21.95 10.71
C ALA A 281 -20.48 23.38 10.77
N ALA A 282 -21.01 24.32 9.99
CA ALA A 282 -20.67 25.73 10.14
C ALA A 282 -21.32 26.23 11.45
N PRO A 283 -20.54 26.76 12.41
CA PRO A 283 -21.13 27.40 13.58
C PRO A 283 -21.97 28.61 13.12
N PRO A 284 -23.08 28.91 13.83
CA PRO A 284 -23.92 30.07 13.54
C PRO A 284 -23.14 31.39 13.61
#